data_AF-A0A9X1HIV3-F1
#
_entry.id   AF-A0A9X1HIV3-F1
#
_cell.length_a   1.000
_cell.length_b   1.000
_cell.length_c   1.000
_cell.angle_alpha   90.00
_cell.angle_beta   90.00
_cell.angle_gamma   90.00
#
_symmetry.space_group_name_H-M   'P 1'
#
loop_
_entity.id
_entity.type
_entity.pdbx_description
1 polymer ?
#
loop_
_entity_poly.entity_id
_entity_poly.type
_entity_poly.pdbx_seq_one_letter_code
_entity_poly.pdbx_strand_id
1 'polypeptide(L)'
;METHHCPICNTALGPVPRYPRYVCRECAARAADQKGRKLTFSNVDMSGGYRAEYADTGAAYDSHVCYIDGIECRAGEARFGGIVIEAIDFPGIVKSVLFGVAVGDALGVPVEFRSREEIRRDPVTDLRGYGTYNLPPGTFSDDSSLTFCLAEALTGGYDLHAIARNFVKWKEENYWTARGVMFDIGIATSQAISRLAAGVRPDTAGGTDETSNGNGSLMRIVPLLFYIRGMPAERRFEITREVSSLTHGHIRSVIACFYYLEFARLLFDGAGLFEAYRTLQETIPEFLESVPVDPAETALFGRLLQGNIHELPEDAIQSTGYVLHTLEASVWCLLTTGSYRDAVLKAVNLGSDTDTTGAVTGGLAGLYYGLEHIPAEWMQQLARHDDIENLAERL
;
A
#
# COMPACT_ATOMS: atom_id res chain seq x y z
N MET A 1 28.39 -20.58 8.97
CA MET A 1 26.96 -20.72 9.28
C MET A 1 26.49 -19.36 9.67
N GLU A 2 25.52 -18.80 8.96
CA GLU A 2 24.91 -17.53 9.35
C GLU A 2 24.33 -17.70 10.76
N THR A 3 24.81 -16.89 11.69
CA THR A 3 24.31 -16.85 13.06
C THR A 3 23.19 -15.83 13.13
N HIS A 4 21.97 -16.29 13.38
CA HIS A 4 20.86 -15.40 13.70
C HIS A 4 21.07 -14.80 15.08
N HIS A 5 20.66 -13.55 15.27
CA HIS A 5 20.68 -12.91 16.57
C HIS A 5 19.28 -12.41 16.89
N CYS A 6 18.85 -12.61 18.14
CA CYS A 6 17.57 -12.09 18.60
C CYS A 6 17.51 -10.56 18.36
N PRO A 7 16.54 -10.03 17.62
CA PRO A 7 16.48 -8.61 17.29
C PRO A 7 16.21 -7.71 18.51
N ILE A 8 15.83 -8.30 19.64
CA ILE A 8 15.53 -7.58 20.89
C ILE A 8 16.76 -7.48 21.79
N CYS A 9 17.38 -8.62 22.13
CA CYS A 9 18.46 -8.69 23.12
C CYS A 9 19.82 -9.08 22.53
N ASN A 10 19.89 -9.28 21.22
CA ASN A 10 21.10 -9.70 20.48
C ASN A 10 21.71 -11.04 20.95
N THR A 11 20.96 -11.88 21.67
CA THR A 11 21.41 -13.24 22.00
C THR A 11 21.56 -14.06 20.72
N ALA A 12 22.68 -14.78 20.58
CA ALA A 12 22.93 -15.66 19.45
C ALA A 12 21.92 -16.84 19.41
N LEU A 13 21.41 -17.10 18.22
CA LEU A 13 20.36 -18.06 17.93
C LEU A 13 20.74 -18.90 16.70
N GLY A 14 20.10 -20.06 16.55
CA GLY A 14 20.21 -20.84 15.32
C GLY A 14 19.44 -20.15 14.19
N PRO A 15 19.96 -20.12 12.95
CA PRO A 15 19.20 -19.57 11.83
C PRO A 15 17.95 -20.41 11.59
N VAL A 16 16.82 -19.73 11.43
CA VAL A 16 15.58 -20.34 10.94
C VAL A 16 15.21 -19.57 9.67
N PRO A 17 15.57 -20.06 8.47
CA PRO A 17 15.42 -19.30 7.22
C PRO A 17 14.02 -18.76 6.96
N ARG A 18 13.01 -19.45 7.48
CA ARG A 18 11.60 -19.03 7.39
C ARG A 18 11.23 -17.89 8.35
N TYR A 19 11.92 -17.78 9.48
CA TYR A 19 11.67 -16.76 10.48
C TYR A 19 12.95 -15.97 10.73
N PRO A 20 13.44 -15.22 9.73
CA PRO A 20 14.76 -14.59 9.79
C PRO A 20 14.88 -13.53 10.88
N ARG A 21 13.75 -13.12 11.49
CA ARG A 21 13.71 -12.10 12.55
C ARG A 21 13.08 -12.63 13.84
N TYR A 22 13.09 -13.94 14.05
CA TYR A 22 12.47 -14.52 15.24
C TYR A 22 13.16 -14.11 16.54
N VAL A 23 12.34 -13.95 17.57
CA VAL A 23 12.74 -13.49 18.89
C VAL A 23 13.04 -14.69 19.80
N CYS A 24 14.04 -14.57 20.68
CA CYS A 24 14.37 -15.62 21.64
C CYS A 24 13.24 -15.82 22.68
N ARG A 25 13.18 -17.01 23.30
CA ARG A 25 12.12 -17.35 24.27
C ARG A 25 12.01 -16.37 25.45
N GLU A 26 13.14 -15.87 25.95
CA GLU A 26 13.17 -14.93 27.07
C GLU A 26 12.54 -13.58 26.72
N CYS A 27 12.79 -13.09 25.51
CA CYS A 27 12.18 -11.87 24.99
C CYS A 27 10.71 -12.09 24.66
N ALA A 28 10.35 -13.22 24.04
CA ALA A 28 8.97 -13.57 23.75
C ALA A 28 8.09 -13.61 25.02
N ALA A 29 8.63 -14.05 26.16
CA ALA A 29 7.92 -14.06 27.45
C ALA A 29 7.59 -12.68 28.03
N ARG A 30 8.17 -11.60 27.47
CA ARG A 30 7.91 -10.20 27.83
C ARG A 30 6.93 -9.50 26.90
N ALA A 31 6.39 -10.20 25.89
CA ALA A 31 5.44 -9.62 24.95
C ALA A 31 4.22 -9.02 25.66
N ALA A 32 3.84 -7.82 25.21
CA ALA A 32 2.74 -7.04 25.74
C ALA A 32 1.99 -6.32 24.63
N ASP A 33 0.82 -5.78 24.94
CA ASP A 33 0.14 -4.81 24.08
C ASP A 33 0.91 -3.47 24.06
N GLN A 34 0.42 -2.51 23.27
CA GLN A 34 1.01 -1.17 23.17
C GLN A 34 1.05 -0.41 24.52
N LYS A 35 0.18 -0.77 25.47
CA LYS A 35 0.09 -0.15 26.80
C LYS A 35 0.93 -0.89 27.85
N GLY A 36 1.69 -1.91 27.45
CA GLY A 36 2.51 -2.72 28.34
C GLY A 36 1.74 -3.79 29.11
N ARG A 37 0.49 -4.08 28.75
CA ARG A 37 -0.30 -5.16 29.35
C ARG A 37 0.14 -6.50 28.75
N LYS A 38 0.57 -7.42 29.61
CA LYS A 38 1.22 -8.67 29.22
C LYS A 38 0.31 -9.58 28.39
N LEU A 39 0.86 -10.18 27.34
CA LEU A 39 0.18 -11.10 26.44
C LEU A 39 0.72 -12.53 26.60
N THR A 40 -0.13 -13.50 26.32
CA THR A 40 0.22 -14.91 26.16
C THR A 40 -0.33 -15.43 24.84
N PHE A 41 0.45 -16.28 24.17
CA PHE A 41 0.10 -16.83 22.86
C PHE A 41 0.09 -18.36 22.91
N SER A 42 -0.86 -18.96 22.21
CA SER A 42 -1.03 -20.42 22.15
C SER A 42 -1.65 -20.84 20.82
N ASN A 43 -1.52 -22.13 20.49
CA ASN A 43 -2.29 -22.69 19.39
C ASN A 43 -3.73 -22.97 19.82
N VAL A 44 -4.68 -22.83 18.90
CA VAL A 44 -6.10 -23.07 19.18
C VAL A 44 -6.35 -24.55 19.52
N ASP A 45 -5.74 -25.45 18.75
CA ASP A 45 -5.78 -26.89 18.99
C ASP A 45 -4.54 -27.61 18.42
N MET A 46 -4.55 -28.95 18.44
CA MET A 46 -3.45 -29.79 17.93
C MET A 46 -3.29 -29.75 16.40
N SER A 47 -4.32 -29.33 15.67
CA SER A 47 -4.28 -29.14 14.22
C SER A 47 -3.75 -27.75 13.81
N GLY A 48 -3.71 -26.82 14.77
CA GLY A 48 -3.06 -25.52 14.64
C GLY A 48 -3.93 -24.37 15.12
N GLY A 49 -3.76 -23.22 14.48
CA GLY A 49 -4.43 -21.96 14.80
C GLY A 49 -3.60 -21.09 15.73
N TYR A 50 -3.83 -19.78 15.68
CA TYR A 50 -3.21 -18.78 16.54
C TYR A 50 -4.24 -18.22 17.51
N ARG A 51 -3.86 -18.08 18.78
CA ARG A 51 -4.63 -17.38 19.80
C ARG A 51 -3.72 -16.48 20.63
N ALA A 52 -4.21 -15.28 20.92
CA ALA A 52 -3.59 -14.37 21.87
C ALA A 52 -4.59 -13.98 22.97
N GLU A 53 -4.10 -13.87 24.20
CA GLU A 53 -4.89 -13.53 25.37
C GLU A 53 -4.10 -12.61 26.30
N TYR A 54 -4.80 -11.76 27.06
CA TYR A 54 -4.19 -10.99 28.15
C TYR A 54 -3.85 -11.90 29.33
N ALA A 55 -2.59 -11.89 29.76
CA ALA A 55 -2.06 -12.84 30.75
C ALA A 55 -2.72 -12.74 32.14
N ASP A 56 -3.30 -11.58 32.46
CA ASP A 56 -3.96 -11.29 33.75
C ASP A 56 -5.44 -11.70 33.77
N THR A 57 -6.15 -11.63 32.64
CA THR A 57 -7.60 -11.90 32.59
C THR A 57 -8.01 -13.09 31.73
N GLY A 58 -7.12 -13.60 30.86
CA GLY A 58 -7.47 -14.59 29.83
C GLY A 58 -8.45 -14.05 28.77
N ALA A 59 -8.63 -12.73 28.69
CA ALA A 59 -9.49 -12.12 27.69
C ALA A 59 -8.79 -12.18 26.32
N ALA A 60 -9.57 -12.42 25.26
CA ALA A 60 -9.05 -12.47 23.89
C ALA A 60 -8.34 -11.17 23.53
N TYR A 61 -7.24 -11.31 22.80
CA TYR A 61 -6.51 -10.22 22.18
C TYR A 61 -6.55 -10.42 20.67
N ASP A 62 -7.42 -9.67 20.00
CA ASP A 62 -7.72 -9.84 18.57
C ASP A 62 -6.69 -9.11 17.69
N SER A 63 -5.41 -9.40 17.91
CA SER A 63 -4.32 -8.88 17.07
C SER A 63 -3.10 -9.80 17.07
N HIS A 64 -2.38 -9.78 15.95
CA HIS A 64 -1.06 -10.39 15.81
C HIS A 64 0.07 -9.48 16.28
N VAL A 65 -0.20 -8.19 16.50
CA VAL A 65 0.83 -7.19 16.86
C VAL A 65 1.08 -7.23 18.37
N CYS A 66 2.36 -7.23 18.76
CA CYS A 66 2.76 -7.12 20.16
C CYS A 66 4.03 -6.28 20.28
N TYR A 67 4.40 -5.92 21.49
CA TYR A 67 5.58 -5.11 21.77
C TYR A 67 6.48 -5.84 22.77
N ILE A 68 7.78 -5.85 22.50
CA ILE A 68 8.80 -6.38 23.39
C ILE A 68 9.84 -5.28 23.60
N ASP A 69 9.94 -4.78 24.83
CA ASP A 69 10.85 -3.68 25.21
C ASP A 69 10.69 -2.44 24.30
N GLY A 70 9.46 -2.17 23.85
CA GLY A 70 9.14 -1.06 22.94
C GLY A 70 9.31 -1.36 21.46
N ILE A 71 9.86 -2.52 21.09
CA ILE A 71 10.01 -2.96 19.70
C ILE A 71 8.74 -3.67 19.26
N GLU A 72 8.13 -3.20 18.18
CA GLU A 72 6.96 -3.82 17.58
C GLU A 72 7.32 -5.16 16.94
N CYS A 73 6.52 -6.17 17.24
CA CYS A 73 6.70 -7.55 16.85
C CYS A 73 5.37 -8.12 16.35
N ARG A 74 5.44 -9.18 15.54
CA ARG A 74 4.28 -9.97 15.13
C ARG A 74 4.36 -11.37 15.71
N ALA A 75 3.31 -11.78 16.41
CA ALA A 75 3.12 -13.13 16.91
C ALA A 75 2.19 -13.91 15.96
N GLY A 76 2.55 -15.16 15.66
CA GLY A 76 1.79 -15.99 14.74
C GLY A 76 2.10 -17.46 14.92
N GLU A 77 1.30 -18.30 14.26
CA GLU A 77 1.53 -19.74 14.24
C GLU A 77 2.75 -20.10 13.38
N ALA A 78 3.63 -20.93 13.91
CA ALA A 78 4.76 -21.46 13.17
C ALA A 78 4.32 -22.63 12.25
N ARG A 79 4.95 -22.77 11.08
CA ARG A 79 4.73 -23.93 10.19
C ARG A 79 5.25 -25.17 10.92
N PHE A 80 4.34 -26.10 11.21
CA PHE A 80 4.47 -27.29 12.07
C PHE A 80 4.14 -27.12 13.56
N GLY A 81 3.42 -26.05 13.92
CA GLY A 81 2.86 -25.85 15.26
C GLY A 81 3.79 -25.06 16.19
N GLY A 82 3.21 -24.50 17.24
CA GLY A 82 3.85 -23.54 18.13
C GLY A 82 3.63 -22.10 17.69
N ILE A 83 4.09 -21.16 18.52
CA ILE A 83 4.05 -19.73 18.26
C ILE A 83 5.45 -19.23 17.95
N VAL A 84 5.55 -18.42 16.90
CA VAL A 84 6.73 -17.62 16.59
C VAL A 84 6.41 -16.14 16.80
N ILE A 85 7.38 -15.39 17.31
CA ILE A 85 7.32 -13.93 17.37
C ILE A 85 8.49 -13.38 16.57
N GLU A 86 8.23 -12.48 15.65
CA GLU A 86 9.25 -11.81 14.83
C GLU A 86 9.23 -10.31 15.05
N ALA A 87 10.40 -9.67 15.17
CA ALA A 87 10.45 -8.21 15.20
C ALA A 87 10.15 -7.65 13.81
N ILE A 88 9.27 -6.66 13.75
CA ILE A 88 8.87 -6.03 12.48
C ILE A 88 10.09 -5.36 11.84
N ASP A 89 10.32 -5.67 10.55
CA ASP A 89 11.33 -4.98 9.73
C ASP A 89 10.70 -3.74 9.09
N PHE A 90 10.52 -2.68 9.87
CA PHE A 90 9.83 -1.50 9.37
C PHE A 90 10.49 -0.90 8.13
N PRO A 91 11.83 -0.69 8.09
CA PRO A 91 12.50 -0.24 6.87
C PRO A 91 12.32 -1.21 5.70
N GLY A 92 12.38 -2.53 5.94
CA GLY A 92 12.13 -3.55 4.92
C GLY A 92 10.72 -3.49 4.33
N ILE A 93 9.71 -3.23 5.16
CA ILE A 93 8.31 -3.06 4.73
C ILE A 93 8.13 -1.76 3.95
N VAL A 94 8.74 -0.66 4.40
CA VAL A 94 8.69 0.59 3.63
C VAL A 94 9.35 0.41 2.27
N LYS A 95 10.53 -0.25 2.22
CA LYS A 95 11.19 -0.61 0.96
C LYS A 95 10.28 -1.43 0.06
N SER A 96 9.61 -2.46 0.59
CA SER A 96 8.73 -3.32 -0.21
C SER A 96 7.54 -2.57 -0.81
N VAL A 97 6.98 -1.60 -0.07
CA VAL A 97 5.89 -0.75 -0.58
C VAL A 97 6.39 0.22 -1.65
N LEU A 98 7.48 0.95 -1.40
CA LEU A 98 7.98 1.96 -2.32
C LEU A 98 8.50 1.34 -3.63
N PHE A 99 9.27 0.25 -3.55
CA PHE A 99 9.66 -0.52 -4.73
C PHE A 99 8.47 -1.23 -5.38
N GLY A 100 7.52 -1.71 -4.58
CA GLY A 100 6.29 -2.33 -5.07
C GLY A 100 5.50 -1.42 -5.99
N VAL A 101 5.29 -0.16 -5.58
CA VAL A 101 4.66 0.88 -6.40
C VAL A 101 5.50 1.15 -7.66
N ALA A 102 6.80 1.42 -7.48
CA ALA A 102 7.69 1.83 -8.57
C ALA A 102 7.84 0.80 -9.69
N VAL A 103 7.93 -0.50 -9.33
CA VAL A 103 7.98 -1.58 -10.30
C VAL A 103 6.65 -1.74 -11.03
N GLY A 104 5.52 -1.66 -10.31
CA GLY A 104 4.19 -1.75 -10.90
C GLY A 104 3.92 -0.65 -11.93
N ASP A 105 4.26 0.59 -11.56
CA ASP A 105 4.25 1.77 -12.43
C ASP A 105 5.13 1.55 -13.67
N ALA A 106 6.43 1.27 -13.47
CA ALA A 106 7.39 1.14 -14.57
C ALA A 106 7.09 -0.02 -15.55
N LEU A 107 6.36 -1.06 -15.11
CA LEU A 107 5.85 -2.13 -15.98
C LEU A 107 4.70 -1.63 -16.87
N GLY A 108 3.86 -0.72 -16.36
CA GLY A 108 2.69 -0.19 -17.05
C GLY A 108 3.00 0.94 -18.02
N VAL A 109 3.96 1.83 -17.72
CA VAL A 109 4.31 3.00 -18.55
C VAL A 109 4.48 2.69 -20.06
N PRO A 110 5.17 1.61 -20.48
CA PRO A 110 5.34 1.29 -21.90
C PRO A 110 4.04 0.99 -22.67
N VAL A 111 2.98 0.57 -21.96
CA VAL A 111 1.72 0.08 -22.55
C VAL A 111 0.51 0.92 -22.17
N GLU A 112 0.73 2.07 -21.55
CA GLU A 112 -0.34 2.96 -21.17
C GLU A 112 -1.19 3.36 -22.39
N PHE A 113 -2.50 3.46 -22.18
CA PHE A 113 -3.55 3.71 -23.17
C PHE A 113 -3.77 2.60 -24.21
N ARG A 114 -3.03 1.50 -24.16
CA ARG A 114 -3.32 0.34 -25.02
C ARG A 114 -4.55 -0.40 -24.51
N SER A 115 -5.43 -0.79 -25.42
CA SER A 115 -6.58 -1.62 -25.07
C SER A 115 -6.13 -3.00 -24.58
N ARG A 116 -6.98 -3.66 -23.79
CA ARG A 116 -6.75 -5.05 -23.36
C ARG A 116 -6.54 -6.00 -24.53
N GLU A 117 -7.26 -5.79 -25.63
CA GLU A 117 -7.14 -6.62 -26.83
C GLU A 117 -5.80 -6.43 -27.55
N GLU A 118 -5.25 -5.22 -27.54
CA GLU A 118 -3.92 -4.95 -28.05
C GLU A 118 -2.84 -5.56 -27.17
N ILE A 119 -2.98 -5.48 -25.85
CA ILE A 119 -2.03 -6.08 -24.91
C ILE A 119 -2.09 -7.62 -24.97
N ARG A 120 -3.27 -8.24 -25.13
CA ARG A 120 -3.36 -9.71 -25.31
C ARG A 120 -2.57 -10.23 -26.51
N ARG A 121 -2.31 -9.41 -27.53
CA ARG A 121 -1.48 -9.77 -28.70
C ARG A 121 0.02 -9.65 -28.43
N ASP A 122 0.40 -8.83 -27.45
CA ASP A 122 1.78 -8.58 -27.04
C ASP A 122 1.83 -8.34 -25.50
N PRO A 123 1.62 -9.40 -24.70
CA PRO A 123 1.45 -9.27 -23.26
C PRO A 123 2.73 -8.76 -22.57
N VAL A 124 2.54 -7.97 -21.53
CA VAL A 124 3.65 -7.59 -20.65
C VAL A 124 4.02 -8.80 -19.81
N THR A 125 5.27 -9.23 -19.90
CA THR A 125 5.81 -10.41 -19.17
C THR A 125 7.04 -10.06 -18.33
N ASP A 126 7.65 -8.92 -18.61
CA ASP A 126 8.88 -8.41 -17.99
C ASP A 126 8.94 -6.88 -18.12
N LEU A 127 9.85 -6.23 -17.39
CA LEU A 127 10.17 -4.83 -17.61
C LEU A 127 10.66 -4.64 -19.04
N ARG A 128 9.97 -3.75 -19.74
CA ARG A 128 10.39 -3.25 -21.04
C ARG A 128 10.44 -1.74 -20.99
N GLY A 129 11.19 -1.18 -21.92
CA GLY A 129 11.18 0.24 -22.19
C GLY A 129 10.58 0.49 -23.54
N TYR A 130 10.40 1.78 -23.82
CA TYR A 130 9.86 2.34 -25.04
C TYR A 130 8.40 1.92 -25.25
N GLY A 131 7.65 2.73 -25.98
CA GLY A 131 6.18 2.64 -26.00
C GLY A 131 5.58 4.03 -25.93
N THR A 132 4.52 4.20 -25.14
CA THR A 132 3.72 5.43 -25.07
C THR A 132 4.56 6.71 -24.99
N TYR A 133 5.53 6.76 -24.09
CA TYR A 133 6.41 7.93 -23.91
C TYR A 133 7.83 7.79 -24.48
N ASN A 134 8.13 6.65 -25.12
CA ASN A 134 9.46 6.35 -25.67
C ASN A 134 10.63 6.50 -24.64
N LEU A 135 10.40 6.08 -23.40
CA LEU A 135 11.38 6.14 -22.29
C LEU A 135 12.05 4.78 -22.08
N PRO A 136 13.32 4.71 -21.64
CA PRO A 136 14.01 3.42 -21.44
C PRO A 136 13.40 2.57 -20.30
N PRO A 137 13.75 1.28 -20.18
CA PRO A 137 13.21 0.40 -19.13
C PRO A 137 13.39 0.95 -17.71
N GLY A 138 12.50 0.58 -16.80
CA GLY A 138 12.54 0.99 -15.39
C GLY A 138 12.23 2.48 -15.16
N THR A 139 11.62 3.16 -16.13
CA THR A 139 11.14 4.54 -15.96
C THR A 139 9.74 4.52 -15.38
N PHE A 140 9.57 5.08 -14.19
CA PHE A 140 8.27 5.28 -13.53
C PHE A 140 7.68 6.66 -13.88
N SER A 141 6.35 6.83 -13.76
CA SER A 141 5.56 8.00 -14.12
C SER A 141 5.25 8.93 -12.93
N ASP A 142 4.15 9.68 -13.00
CA ASP A 142 3.68 10.57 -11.95
C ASP A 142 3.16 9.81 -10.72
N ASP A 143 2.69 8.57 -10.88
CA ASP A 143 2.31 7.65 -9.80
C ASP A 143 3.41 7.54 -8.74
N SER A 144 4.57 7.04 -9.14
CA SER A 144 5.70 6.86 -8.23
C SER A 144 6.30 8.20 -7.83
N SER A 145 6.41 9.16 -8.75
CA SER A 145 6.97 10.48 -8.43
C SER A 145 6.19 11.18 -7.31
N LEU A 146 4.86 11.17 -7.39
CA LEU A 146 3.99 11.76 -6.37
C LEU A 146 3.90 10.90 -5.11
N THR A 147 4.01 9.57 -5.21
CA THR A 147 4.19 8.66 -4.07
C THR A 147 5.44 9.05 -3.28
N PHE A 148 6.57 9.24 -3.95
CA PHE A 148 7.83 9.61 -3.30
C PHE A 148 7.80 11.03 -2.75
N CYS A 149 7.09 11.96 -3.40
CA CYS A 149 6.87 13.29 -2.84
C CYS A 149 6.11 13.26 -1.51
N LEU A 150 5.09 12.39 -1.40
CA LEU A 150 4.34 12.18 -0.16
C LEU A 150 5.23 11.53 0.90
N ALA A 151 5.90 10.42 0.56
CA ALA A 151 6.83 9.73 1.45
C ALA A 151 7.93 10.67 1.97
N GLU A 152 8.53 11.47 1.10
CA GLU A 152 9.57 12.43 1.46
C GLU A 152 9.07 13.44 2.50
N ALA A 153 7.87 13.99 2.31
CA ALA A 153 7.29 14.92 3.27
C ALA A 153 7.07 14.25 4.64
N LEU A 154 6.61 12.99 4.64
CA LEU A 154 6.34 12.22 5.85
C LEU A 154 7.61 11.90 6.67
N THR A 155 8.81 11.89 6.07
CA THR A 155 10.08 11.75 6.81
C THR A 155 10.31 12.89 7.82
N GLY A 156 9.69 14.06 7.59
CA GLY A 156 9.68 15.20 8.51
C GLY A 156 8.47 15.24 9.46
N GLY A 157 7.62 14.21 9.42
CA GLY A 157 6.29 14.19 10.04
C GLY A 157 5.19 14.73 9.12
N TYR A 158 3.94 14.62 9.57
CA TYR A 158 2.80 15.07 8.78
C TYR A 158 2.67 16.60 8.75
N ASP A 159 2.97 17.20 7.60
CA ASP A 159 2.68 18.59 7.26
C ASP A 159 2.07 18.65 5.84
N LEU A 160 0.77 18.98 5.77
CA LEU A 160 0.06 19.07 4.51
C LEU A 160 0.67 20.12 3.55
N HIS A 161 1.27 21.19 4.08
CA HIS A 161 1.98 22.17 3.27
C HIS A 161 3.31 21.63 2.76
N ALA A 162 3.99 20.74 3.48
CA ALA A 162 5.19 20.07 3.00
C ALA A 162 4.88 19.15 1.82
N ILE A 163 3.80 18.38 1.91
CA ILE A 163 3.33 17.52 0.82
C ILE A 163 2.99 18.38 -0.42
N ALA A 164 2.23 19.46 -0.23
CA ALA A 164 1.91 20.41 -1.30
C ALA A 164 3.16 21.02 -1.96
N ARG A 165 4.15 21.46 -1.15
CA ARG A 165 5.42 21.99 -1.66
C ARG A 165 6.17 20.96 -2.49
N ASN A 166 6.20 19.69 -2.07
CA ASN A 166 6.87 18.64 -2.83
C ASN A 166 6.16 18.36 -4.17
N PHE A 167 4.82 18.39 -4.22
CA PHE A 167 4.07 18.24 -5.48
C PHE A 167 4.34 19.41 -6.45
N VAL A 168 4.40 20.64 -5.93
CA VAL A 168 4.78 21.81 -6.74
C VAL A 168 6.20 21.67 -7.28
N LYS A 169 7.17 21.29 -6.43
CA LYS A 169 8.55 21.01 -6.87
C LYS A 169 8.65 19.90 -7.90
N TRP A 170 7.84 18.85 -7.81
CA TRP A 170 7.83 17.81 -8.83
C TRP A 170 7.42 18.38 -10.19
N LYS A 171 6.32 19.12 -10.23
CA LYS A 171 5.79 19.71 -11.46
C LYS A 171 6.67 20.83 -12.03
N GLU A 172 7.23 21.69 -11.19
CA GLU A 172 7.94 22.91 -11.63
C GLU A 172 9.46 22.75 -11.67
N GLU A 173 10.03 21.83 -10.89
CA GLU A 173 11.47 21.66 -10.71
C GLU A 173 11.97 20.23 -11.02
N ASN A 174 11.11 19.36 -11.58
CA ASN A 174 11.39 17.94 -11.87
C ASN A 174 11.82 17.11 -10.63
N TYR A 175 11.45 17.56 -9.42
CA TYR A 175 11.76 16.86 -8.18
C TYR A 175 11.11 15.47 -8.16
N TRP A 176 11.85 14.43 -7.75
CA TRP A 176 11.35 13.04 -7.77
C TRP A 176 10.96 12.48 -9.15
N THR A 177 11.26 13.14 -10.26
CA THR A 177 11.10 12.54 -11.59
C THR A 177 12.09 11.39 -11.80
N ALA A 178 11.68 10.35 -12.52
CA ALA A 178 12.54 9.19 -12.80
C ALA A 178 13.85 9.58 -13.51
N ARG A 179 13.79 10.51 -14.48
CA ARG A 179 14.93 10.83 -15.37
C ARG A 179 15.16 12.33 -15.56
N GLY A 180 14.79 13.14 -14.58
CA GLY A 180 15.00 14.60 -14.60
C GLY A 180 14.03 15.36 -15.50
N VAL A 181 12.99 14.70 -16.02
CA VAL A 181 11.94 15.30 -16.85
C VAL A 181 10.59 14.79 -16.39
N MET A 182 9.66 15.71 -16.13
CA MET A 182 8.27 15.41 -15.81
C MET A 182 7.51 15.00 -17.09
N PHE A 183 6.74 13.91 -16.99
CA PHE A 183 5.76 13.48 -17.99
C PHE A 183 4.52 12.92 -17.27
N ASP A 184 3.47 12.58 -18.02
CA ASP A 184 2.28 11.86 -17.55
C ASP A 184 1.32 12.56 -16.56
N ILE A 185 1.48 13.86 -16.32
CA ILE A 185 0.61 14.51 -15.33
C ILE A 185 -0.86 14.56 -15.78
N GLY A 186 -1.73 13.89 -15.01
CA GLY A 186 -3.18 13.97 -15.20
C GLY A 186 -3.73 15.41 -15.11
N ILE A 187 -4.78 15.73 -15.88
CA ILE A 187 -5.32 17.11 -15.98
C ILE A 187 -5.75 17.66 -14.62
N ALA A 188 -6.51 16.88 -13.83
CA ALA A 188 -6.98 17.30 -12.51
C ALA A 188 -5.81 17.53 -11.53
N THR A 189 -4.84 16.62 -11.52
CA THR A 189 -3.58 16.74 -10.75
C THR A 189 -2.84 18.01 -11.14
N SER A 190 -2.64 18.26 -12.44
CA SER A 190 -1.94 19.44 -12.95
C SER A 190 -2.63 20.74 -12.52
N GLN A 191 -3.95 20.82 -12.67
CA GLN A 191 -4.72 22.00 -12.28
C GLN A 191 -4.64 22.25 -10.77
N ALA A 192 -4.77 21.21 -9.95
CA ALA A 192 -4.69 21.35 -8.50
C ALA A 192 -3.30 21.75 -8.03
N ILE A 193 -2.23 21.18 -8.59
CA ILE A 193 -0.86 21.60 -8.26
C ILE A 193 -0.62 23.07 -8.67
N SER A 194 -1.16 23.53 -9.80
CA SER A 194 -1.12 24.97 -10.15
C SER A 194 -1.84 25.84 -9.12
N ARG A 195 -2.95 25.37 -8.54
CA ARG A 195 -3.64 26.08 -7.45
C ARG A 195 -2.80 26.12 -6.17
N LEU A 196 -2.13 25.02 -5.83
CA LEU A 196 -1.18 24.96 -4.70
C LEU A 196 -0.03 25.96 -4.88
N ALA A 197 0.56 26.00 -6.08
CA ALA A 197 1.62 26.97 -6.41
C ALA A 197 1.14 28.42 -6.31
N ALA A 198 -0.13 28.68 -6.64
CA ALA A 198 -0.77 29.98 -6.48
C ALA A 198 -1.19 30.32 -5.02
N GLY A 199 -0.90 29.45 -4.05
CA GLY A 199 -1.18 29.68 -2.62
C GLY A 199 -2.58 29.27 -2.16
N VAL A 200 -3.33 28.49 -2.95
CA VAL A 200 -4.59 27.90 -2.49
C VAL A 200 -4.32 26.92 -1.34
N ARG A 201 -5.20 26.92 -0.34
CA ARG A 201 -5.04 26.09 0.85
C ARG A 201 -5.01 24.60 0.46
N PRO A 202 -4.01 23.81 0.92
CA PRO A 202 -3.79 22.45 0.47
C PRO A 202 -5.00 21.50 0.51
N ASP A 203 -5.80 21.55 1.58
CA ASP A 203 -7.01 20.73 1.78
C ASP A 203 -8.20 21.12 0.87
N THR A 204 -8.05 22.14 0.03
CA THR A 204 -9.12 22.66 -0.85
C THR A 204 -8.70 22.82 -2.31
N ALA A 205 -7.47 22.46 -2.66
CA ALA A 205 -6.94 22.69 -4.00
C ALA A 205 -7.57 21.75 -5.05
N GLY A 206 -7.88 20.52 -4.64
CA GLY A 206 -8.45 19.48 -5.50
C GLY A 206 -9.90 19.75 -5.92
N GLY A 207 -10.29 19.19 -7.07
CA GLY A 207 -11.66 19.26 -7.56
C GLY A 207 -12.63 18.47 -6.66
N THR A 208 -13.84 18.99 -6.47
CA THR A 208 -14.87 18.41 -5.58
C THR A 208 -16.13 18.02 -6.34
N ASP A 209 -16.13 18.09 -7.67
CA ASP A 209 -17.24 17.71 -8.53
C ASP A 209 -17.09 16.27 -9.06
N GLU A 210 -18.18 15.69 -9.55
CA GLU A 210 -18.18 14.28 -9.98
C GLU A 210 -17.19 13.98 -11.13
N THR A 211 -16.82 14.97 -11.93
CA THR A 211 -15.85 14.81 -13.03
C THR A 211 -14.40 14.81 -12.54
N SER A 212 -14.17 15.15 -11.27
CA SER A 212 -12.86 15.16 -10.60
C SER A 212 -12.54 13.84 -9.88
N ASN A 213 -13.04 12.70 -10.36
CA ASN A 213 -12.83 11.38 -9.75
C ASN A 213 -11.83 10.50 -10.51
N GLY A 214 -10.74 11.13 -10.97
CA GLY A 214 -9.56 10.43 -11.46
C GLY A 214 -8.84 9.67 -10.34
N ASN A 215 -8.02 8.69 -10.70
CA ASN A 215 -7.23 7.87 -9.77
C ASN A 215 -5.98 8.57 -9.18
N GLY A 216 -5.68 9.81 -9.58
CA GLY A 216 -4.42 10.47 -9.22
C GLY A 216 -4.20 10.80 -7.74
N SER A 217 -5.22 10.68 -6.87
CA SER A 217 -4.98 10.65 -5.41
C SER A 217 -4.72 9.23 -4.90
N LEU A 218 -5.44 8.23 -5.41
CA LEU A 218 -5.31 6.83 -5.03
C LEU A 218 -3.92 6.29 -5.34
N MET A 219 -3.39 6.59 -6.53
CA MET A 219 -2.11 6.05 -7.00
C MET A 219 -0.92 6.30 -6.07
N ARG A 220 -0.98 7.40 -5.32
CA ARG A 220 0.14 7.90 -4.52
C ARG A 220 -0.03 7.77 -3.02
N ILE A 221 -1.18 7.28 -2.55
CA ILE A 221 -1.57 7.46 -1.15
C ILE A 221 -0.88 6.48 -0.20
N VAL A 222 -0.36 5.35 -0.70
CA VAL A 222 0.10 4.23 0.15
C VAL A 222 1.09 4.59 1.27
N PRO A 223 2.07 5.51 1.10
CA PRO A 223 3.02 5.84 2.17
C PRO A 223 2.33 6.47 3.40
N LEU A 224 1.14 7.03 3.23
CA LEU A 224 0.35 7.59 4.33
C LEU A 224 0.01 6.54 5.40
N LEU A 225 -0.09 5.26 5.02
CA LEU A 225 -0.32 4.13 5.91
C LEU A 225 0.61 4.18 7.13
N PHE A 226 1.90 4.42 6.90
CA PHE A 226 2.93 4.37 7.92
C PHE A 226 2.75 5.43 9.01
N TYR A 227 2.11 6.56 8.65
CA TYR A 227 1.77 7.61 9.59
C TYR A 227 0.45 7.34 10.32
N ILE A 228 -0.59 6.92 9.58
CA ILE A 228 -1.96 6.91 10.12
C ILE A 228 -2.36 5.59 10.81
N ARG A 229 -1.66 4.46 10.57
CA ARG A 229 -2.13 3.12 10.97
C ARG A 229 -2.49 2.96 12.46
N GLY A 230 -1.79 3.68 13.34
CA GLY A 230 -2.02 3.63 14.79
C GLY A 230 -3.09 4.58 15.32
N MET A 231 -3.74 5.35 14.45
CA MET A 231 -4.76 6.35 14.83
C MET A 231 -6.18 5.77 14.78
N PRO A 232 -7.17 6.34 15.47
CA PRO A 232 -8.59 5.97 15.33
C PRO A 232 -9.10 6.16 13.89
N ALA A 233 -10.11 5.37 13.49
CA ALA A 233 -10.62 5.33 12.11
C ALA A 233 -11.07 6.72 11.61
N GLU A 234 -11.71 7.51 12.47
CA GLU A 234 -12.14 8.87 12.19
C GLU A 234 -10.95 9.75 11.80
N ARG A 235 -9.85 9.65 12.57
CA ARG A 235 -8.64 10.44 12.29
C ARG A 235 -7.92 9.96 11.03
N ARG A 236 -7.90 8.64 10.78
CA ARG A 236 -7.36 8.07 9.54
C ARG A 236 -8.13 8.59 8.32
N PHE A 237 -9.46 8.62 8.39
CA PHE A 237 -10.31 9.14 7.32
C PHE A 237 -10.13 10.66 7.10
N GLU A 238 -10.04 11.45 8.18
CA GLU A 238 -9.78 12.89 8.10
C GLU A 238 -8.45 13.19 7.39
N ILE A 239 -7.36 12.54 7.80
CA ILE A 239 -6.04 12.74 7.19
C ILE A 239 -6.05 12.24 5.73
N THR A 240 -6.71 11.12 5.46
CA THR A 240 -6.89 10.62 4.09
C THR A 240 -7.61 11.65 3.21
N ARG A 241 -8.66 12.29 3.74
CA ARG A 241 -9.37 13.38 3.07
C ARG A 241 -8.47 14.57 2.82
N GLU A 242 -7.71 15.02 3.81
CA GLU A 242 -6.77 16.14 3.70
C GLU A 242 -5.75 15.89 2.56
N VAL A 243 -5.12 14.70 2.56
CA VAL A 243 -4.09 14.35 1.56
C VAL A 243 -4.69 14.09 0.17
N SER A 244 -5.86 13.46 0.07
CA SER A 244 -6.55 13.32 -1.23
C SER A 244 -6.88 14.69 -1.80
N SER A 245 -7.40 15.60 -0.97
CA SER A 245 -7.88 16.94 -1.38
C SER A 245 -6.79 17.90 -1.84
N LEU A 246 -5.51 17.53 -1.71
CA LEU A 246 -4.41 18.19 -2.41
C LEU A 246 -4.65 18.24 -3.92
N THR A 247 -5.27 17.20 -4.51
CA THR A 247 -5.62 17.21 -5.94
C THR A 247 -6.99 16.64 -6.30
N HIS A 248 -7.54 15.74 -5.49
CA HIS A 248 -8.87 15.15 -5.69
C HIS A 248 -9.66 15.23 -4.37
N GLY A 249 -10.49 16.27 -4.25
CA GLY A 249 -11.27 16.56 -3.05
C GLY A 249 -12.67 15.97 -3.04
N HIS A 250 -13.11 15.35 -4.14
CA HIS A 250 -14.41 14.69 -4.21
C HIS A 250 -14.46 13.47 -3.28
N ILE A 251 -15.60 13.29 -2.58
CA ILE A 251 -15.74 12.28 -1.52
C ILE A 251 -15.51 10.85 -2.03
N ARG A 252 -15.86 10.54 -3.27
CA ARG A 252 -15.58 9.24 -3.90
C ARG A 252 -14.08 8.91 -3.93
N SER A 253 -13.25 9.87 -4.32
CA SER A 253 -11.79 9.70 -4.34
C SER A 253 -11.24 9.51 -2.92
N VAL A 254 -11.81 10.19 -1.94
CA VAL A 254 -11.48 10.05 -0.52
C VAL A 254 -11.84 8.64 -0.01
N ILE A 255 -13.05 8.15 -0.29
CA ILE A 255 -13.48 6.80 0.12
C ILE A 255 -12.60 5.74 -0.54
N ALA A 256 -12.25 5.90 -1.82
CA ALA A 256 -11.35 4.96 -2.50
C ALA A 256 -9.95 4.91 -1.87
N CYS A 257 -9.36 6.08 -1.57
CA CYS A 257 -8.09 6.16 -0.85
C CYS A 257 -8.20 5.53 0.55
N PHE A 258 -9.30 5.79 1.25
CA PHE A 258 -9.53 5.26 2.60
C PHE A 258 -9.67 3.74 2.59
N TYR A 259 -10.48 3.18 1.68
CA TYR A 259 -10.60 1.73 1.50
C TYR A 259 -9.22 1.12 1.22
N TYR A 260 -8.45 1.70 0.29
CA TYR A 260 -7.13 1.21 -0.07
C TYR A 260 -6.16 1.20 1.11
N LEU A 261 -6.14 2.26 1.91
CA LEU A 261 -5.31 2.35 3.11
C LEU A 261 -5.79 1.42 4.24
N GLU A 262 -7.10 1.22 4.42
CA GLU A 262 -7.62 0.26 5.39
C GLU A 262 -7.30 -1.18 4.98
N PHE A 263 -7.35 -1.49 3.68
CA PHE A 263 -6.90 -2.79 3.19
C PHE A 263 -5.42 -2.98 3.46
N ALA A 264 -4.60 -1.99 3.09
CA ALA A 264 -3.17 -2.00 3.37
C ALA A 264 -2.89 -2.14 4.88
N ARG A 265 -3.65 -1.46 5.74
CA ARG A 265 -3.52 -1.55 7.20
C ARG A 265 -3.79 -2.97 7.72
N LEU A 266 -4.86 -3.61 7.28
CA LEU A 266 -5.16 -4.99 7.68
C LEU A 266 -4.07 -5.96 7.22
N LEU A 267 -3.54 -5.78 6.01
CA LEU A 267 -2.40 -6.58 5.52
C LEU A 267 -1.12 -6.31 6.32
N PHE A 268 -0.86 -5.05 6.67
CA PHE A 268 0.23 -4.65 7.57
C PHE A 268 0.06 -5.24 8.97
N ASP A 269 -1.17 -5.42 9.45
CA ASP A 269 -1.43 -6.03 10.76
C ASP A 269 -1.36 -7.58 10.71
N GLY A 270 -1.17 -8.15 9.51
CA GLY A 270 -0.92 -9.57 9.28
C GLY A 270 -2.14 -10.39 8.85
N ALA A 271 -3.27 -9.74 8.56
CA ALA A 271 -4.46 -10.43 8.05
C ALA A 271 -4.18 -11.07 6.68
N GLY A 272 -4.81 -12.23 6.42
CA GLY A 272 -4.80 -12.82 5.08
C GLY A 272 -5.60 -11.97 4.08
N LEU A 273 -5.32 -12.07 2.77
CA LEU A 273 -5.99 -11.25 1.74
C LEU A 273 -7.54 -11.33 1.83
N PHE A 274 -8.08 -12.55 1.88
CA PHE A 274 -9.53 -12.76 1.96
C PHE A 274 -10.12 -12.41 3.32
N GLU A 275 -9.33 -12.53 4.39
CA GLU A 275 -9.75 -12.09 5.72
C GLU A 275 -9.89 -10.58 5.74
N ALA A 276 -8.85 -9.85 5.35
CA ALA A 276 -8.85 -8.41 5.25
C ALA A 276 -9.97 -7.89 4.33
N TYR A 277 -10.17 -8.51 3.15
CA TYR A 277 -11.28 -8.16 2.26
C TYR A 277 -12.65 -8.29 2.94
N ARG A 278 -12.93 -9.43 3.60
CA ARG A 278 -14.19 -9.65 4.32
C ARG A 278 -14.38 -8.69 5.49
N THR A 279 -13.32 -8.41 6.26
CA THR A 279 -13.37 -7.43 7.34
C THR A 279 -13.80 -6.06 6.82
N LEU A 280 -13.28 -5.61 5.67
CA LEU A 280 -13.68 -4.33 5.09
C LEU A 280 -15.13 -4.29 4.60
N GLN A 281 -15.70 -5.43 4.18
CA GLN A 281 -17.13 -5.50 3.82
C GLN A 281 -18.05 -5.21 5.01
N GLU A 282 -17.57 -5.40 6.23
CA GLU A 282 -18.30 -5.09 7.46
C GLU A 282 -17.93 -3.70 7.99
N THR A 283 -16.63 -3.41 8.14
CA THR A 283 -16.17 -2.22 8.86
C THR A 283 -16.30 -0.92 8.06
N ILE A 284 -16.15 -0.96 6.73
CA ILE A 284 -16.23 0.27 5.92
C ILE A 284 -17.66 0.79 5.83
N PRO A 285 -18.71 -0.02 5.56
CA PRO A 285 -20.09 0.46 5.60
C PRO A 285 -20.48 1.04 6.95
N GLU A 286 -20.19 0.33 8.05
CA GLU A 286 -20.46 0.80 9.41
C GLU A 286 -19.79 2.16 9.68
N PHE A 287 -18.51 2.29 9.31
CA PHE A 287 -17.80 3.55 9.45
C PHE A 287 -18.40 4.67 8.59
N LEU A 288 -18.72 4.40 7.31
CA LEU A 288 -19.27 5.41 6.40
C LEU A 288 -20.68 5.86 6.80
N GLU A 289 -21.47 5.02 7.47
CA GLU A 289 -22.75 5.41 8.08
C GLU A 289 -22.57 6.34 9.28
N SER A 290 -21.42 6.28 9.96
CA SER A 290 -21.12 7.12 11.12
C SER A 290 -20.59 8.53 10.77
N VAL A 291 -20.23 8.77 9.51
CA VAL A 291 -19.70 10.06 9.01
C VAL A 291 -20.65 10.71 7.99
N PRO A 292 -20.59 12.05 7.78
CA PRO A 292 -21.48 12.74 6.85
C PRO A 292 -21.08 12.48 5.38
N VAL A 293 -21.41 11.30 4.88
CA VAL A 293 -21.20 10.85 3.49
C VAL A 293 -22.56 10.55 2.87
N ASP A 294 -22.77 11.00 1.62
CA ASP A 294 -23.98 10.67 0.88
C ASP A 294 -24.05 9.15 0.64
N PRO A 295 -25.12 8.45 1.05
CA PRO A 295 -25.28 7.02 0.80
C PRO A 295 -25.18 6.64 -0.68
N ALA A 296 -25.51 7.55 -1.61
CA ALA A 296 -25.35 7.33 -3.04
C ALA A 296 -23.89 7.12 -3.44
N GLU A 297 -22.95 7.83 -2.80
CA GLU A 297 -21.52 7.67 -3.05
C GLU A 297 -20.99 6.36 -2.46
N THR A 298 -21.45 5.98 -1.27
CA THR A 298 -21.12 4.67 -0.67
C THR A 298 -21.62 3.51 -1.52
N ALA A 299 -22.82 3.63 -2.11
CA ALA A 299 -23.42 2.58 -2.93
C ALA A 299 -22.60 2.23 -4.18
N LEU A 300 -21.80 3.17 -4.71
CA LEU A 300 -20.93 2.93 -5.87
C LEU A 300 -19.83 1.89 -5.58
N PHE A 301 -19.48 1.67 -4.31
CA PHE A 301 -18.49 0.68 -3.87
C PHE A 301 -19.09 -0.73 -3.69
N GLY A 302 -20.34 -0.95 -4.11
CA GLY A 302 -21.06 -2.21 -3.86
C GLY A 302 -20.33 -3.48 -4.35
N ARG A 303 -19.55 -3.39 -5.43
CA ARG A 303 -18.75 -4.55 -5.93
C ARG A 303 -17.67 -5.00 -4.94
N LEU A 304 -17.11 -4.08 -4.16
CA LEU A 304 -16.13 -4.34 -3.11
C LEU A 304 -16.80 -4.64 -1.76
N LEU A 305 -17.84 -3.87 -1.41
CA LEU A 305 -18.43 -3.90 -0.07
C LEU A 305 -19.55 -4.93 0.12
N GLN A 306 -20.22 -5.32 -0.97
CA GLN A 306 -21.38 -6.22 -0.92
C GLN A 306 -21.21 -7.43 -1.84
N GLY A 307 -20.41 -7.30 -2.89
CA GLY A 307 -20.10 -8.36 -3.85
C GLY A 307 -18.80 -9.10 -3.55
N ASN A 308 -18.55 -10.15 -4.33
CA ASN A 308 -17.28 -10.89 -4.31
C ASN A 308 -16.48 -10.54 -5.55
N ILE A 309 -15.68 -9.46 -5.49
CA ILE A 309 -14.98 -8.99 -6.68
C ILE A 309 -14.12 -10.07 -7.33
N HIS A 310 -13.45 -10.90 -6.52
CA HIS A 310 -12.58 -12.01 -6.96
C HIS A 310 -13.29 -13.12 -7.75
N GLU A 311 -14.62 -13.23 -7.67
CA GLU A 311 -15.42 -14.19 -8.44
C GLU A 311 -15.78 -13.64 -9.83
N LEU A 312 -15.58 -12.34 -10.07
CA LEU A 312 -15.91 -11.73 -11.34
C LEU A 312 -14.91 -12.16 -12.43
N PRO A 313 -15.40 -12.44 -13.64
CA PRO A 313 -14.52 -12.76 -14.76
C PRO A 313 -13.72 -11.51 -15.16
N GLU A 314 -12.53 -11.73 -15.74
CA GLU A 314 -11.59 -10.65 -16.09
C GLU A 314 -12.22 -9.57 -16.97
N ASP A 315 -13.08 -9.95 -17.93
CA ASP A 315 -13.79 -9.05 -18.83
C ASP A 315 -14.77 -8.09 -18.13
N ALA A 316 -15.22 -8.43 -16.92
CA ALA A 316 -16.03 -7.56 -16.08
C ALA A 316 -15.22 -6.60 -15.21
N ILE A 317 -13.88 -6.68 -15.23
CA ILE A 317 -12.98 -5.77 -14.53
C ILE A 317 -12.59 -4.64 -15.47
N GLN A 318 -12.74 -3.39 -15.03
CA GLN A 318 -12.32 -2.21 -15.77
C GLN A 318 -11.04 -1.65 -15.14
N SER A 319 -10.20 -1.01 -15.94
CA SER A 319 -8.89 -0.48 -15.51
C SER A 319 -8.60 0.88 -16.15
N THR A 320 -9.64 1.72 -16.30
CA THR A 320 -9.48 3.10 -16.83
C THR A 320 -9.03 4.04 -15.71
N GLY A 321 -8.73 5.31 -16.03
CA GLY A 321 -8.37 6.33 -15.04
C GLY A 321 -9.47 6.80 -14.09
N TYR A 322 -10.56 6.04 -13.96
CA TYR A 322 -11.59 6.30 -12.96
C TYR A 322 -11.21 5.59 -11.67
N VAL A 323 -11.24 6.32 -10.54
CA VAL A 323 -10.72 5.84 -9.25
C VAL A 323 -11.30 4.49 -8.80
N LEU A 324 -12.58 4.21 -9.05
CA LEU A 324 -13.18 2.92 -8.69
C LEU A 324 -12.67 1.79 -9.58
N HIS A 325 -12.48 2.02 -10.88
CA HIS A 325 -11.96 0.99 -11.79
C HIS A 325 -10.55 0.56 -11.34
N THR A 326 -9.66 1.51 -11.06
CA THR A 326 -8.32 1.22 -10.55
C THR A 326 -8.36 0.47 -9.22
N LEU A 327 -9.17 0.92 -8.26
CA LEU A 327 -9.28 0.28 -6.95
C LEU A 327 -9.79 -1.17 -7.07
N GLU A 328 -10.88 -1.36 -7.82
CA GLU A 328 -11.47 -2.65 -8.08
C GLU A 328 -10.49 -3.61 -8.78
N ALA A 329 -9.81 -3.12 -9.83
CA ALA A 329 -8.82 -3.90 -10.55
C ALA A 329 -7.65 -4.34 -9.66
N SER A 330 -7.14 -3.44 -8.81
CA SER A 330 -6.05 -3.75 -7.88
C SER A 330 -6.44 -4.84 -6.87
N VAL A 331 -7.58 -4.66 -6.21
CA VAL A 331 -8.10 -5.65 -5.23
C VAL A 331 -8.36 -7.00 -5.92
N TRP A 332 -8.97 -6.97 -7.11
CA TRP A 332 -9.19 -8.19 -7.90
C TRP A 332 -7.89 -8.91 -8.26
N CYS A 333 -6.88 -8.18 -8.73
CA CYS A 333 -5.58 -8.76 -9.08
C CYS A 333 -4.92 -9.43 -7.87
N LEU A 334 -4.93 -8.78 -6.70
CA LEU A 334 -4.39 -9.37 -5.48
C LEU A 334 -5.13 -10.63 -5.06
N LEU A 335 -6.48 -10.60 -5.02
CA LEU A 335 -7.29 -11.72 -4.55
C LEU A 335 -7.26 -12.94 -5.49
N THR A 336 -6.85 -12.75 -6.74
CA THR A 336 -6.88 -13.81 -7.78
C THR A 336 -5.49 -14.23 -8.25
N THR A 337 -4.44 -13.85 -7.52
CA THR A 337 -3.04 -14.24 -7.76
C THR A 337 -2.36 -14.67 -6.46
N GLY A 338 -1.15 -15.25 -6.56
CA GLY A 338 -0.42 -15.81 -5.41
C GLY A 338 1.02 -15.32 -5.27
N SER A 339 1.43 -14.32 -6.06
CA SER A 339 2.77 -13.74 -6.00
C SER A 339 2.72 -12.26 -6.40
N TYR A 340 3.74 -11.48 -5.99
CA TYR A 340 3.89 -10.09 -6.42
C TYR A 340 3.94 -10.01 -7.95
N ARG A 341 4.78 -10.84 -8.58
CA ARG A 341 4.98 -10.88 -10.04
C ARG A 341 3.66 -11.08 -10.77
N ASP A 342 2.88 -12.09 -10.37
CA ASP A 342 1.62 -12.40 -11.04
C ASP A 342 0.59 -11.29 -10.82
N ALA A 343 0.53 -10.70 -9.62
CA ALA A 343 -0.40 -9.61 -9.30
C ALA A 343 -0.17 -8.39 -10.20
N VAL A 344 1.07 -7.89 -10.27
CA VAL A 344 1.38 -6.67 -11.05
C VAL A 344 1.32 -6.90 -12.55
N LEU A 345 1.76 -8.07 -13.05
CA LEU A 345 1.60 -8.39 -14.47
C LEU A 345 0.12 -8.52 -14.83
N LYS A 346 -0.70 -9.13 -13.97
CA LYS A 346 -2.14 -9.23 -14.21
C LYS A 346 -2.78 -7.85 -14.28
N ALA A 347 -2.43 -6.95 -13.36
CA ALA A 347 -2.87 -5.57 -13.34
C ALA A 347 -2.53 -4.82 -14.62
N VAL A 348 -1.26 -4.83 -15.04
CA VAL A 348 -0.79 -4.16 -16.26
C VAL A 348 -1.45 -4.75 -17.52
N ASN A 349 -1.65 -6.06 -17.57
CA ASN A 349 -2.28 -6.71 -18.72
C ASN A 349 -3.80 -6.49 -18.83
N LEU A 350 -4.45 -5.82 -17.87
CA LEU A 350 -5.84 -5.38 -18.02
C LEU A 350 -5.99 -4.25 -19.05
N GLY A 351 -4.91 -3.52 -19.36
CA GLY A 351 -4.87 -2.41 -20.32
C GLY A 351 -5.51 -1.12 -19.80
N SER A 352 -5.70 -0.16 -20.71
CA SER A 352 -6.17 1.19 -20.43
C SER A 352 -5.17 1.99 -19.59
N ASP A 353 -5.41 2.21 -18.31
CA ASP A 353 -4.55 2.99 -17.41
C ASP A 353 -3.65 2.03 -16.62
N THR A 354 -2.58 1.59 -17.29
CA THR A 354 -1.80 0.40 -16.91
C THR A 354 -0.74 0.67 -15.86
N ASP A 355 -0.09 1.83 -15.93
CA ASP A 355 0.86 2.30 -14.91
C ASP A 355 0.14 2.51 -13.59
N THR A 356 -1.01 3.19 -13.58
CA THR A 356 -1.74 3.41 -12.32
C THR A 356 -2.29 2.13 -11.71
N THR A 357 -2.90 1.26 -12.53
CA THR A 357 -3.39 -0.03 -12.05
C THR A 357 -2.23 -0.91 -11.56
N GLY A 358 -1.08 -0.86 -12.24
CA GLY A 358 0.16 -1.51 -11.83
C GLY A 358 0.70 -0.99 -10.50
N ALA A 359 0.77 0.33 -10.32
CA ALA A 359 1.28 1.02 -9.14
C ALA A 359 0.46 0.72 -7.89
N VAL A 360 -0.88 0.86 -7.98
CA VAL A 360 -1.81 0.58 -6.87
C VAL A 360 -1.82 -0.90 -6.50
N THR A 361 -1.71 -1.80 -7.47
CA THR A 361 -1.55 -3.24 -7.20
C THR A 361 -0.20 -3.53 -6.56
N GLY A 362 0.87 -2.92 -7.09
CA GLY A 362 2.24 -3.11 -6.64
C GLY A 362 2.46 -2.64 -5.21
N GLY A 363 1.84 -1.55 -4.78
CA GLY A 363 1.90 -1.08 -3.40
C GLY A 363 1.35 -2.11 -2.40
N LEU A 364 0.14 -2.64 -2.65
CA LEU A 364 -0.44 -3.68 -1.77
C LEU A 364 0.29 -5.02 -1.89
N ALA A 365 0.67 -5.42 -3.09
CA ALA A 365 1.40 -6.68 -3.30
C ALA A 365 2.78 -6.63 -2.65
N GLY A 366 3.50 -5.50 -2.75
CA GLY A 366 4.79 -5.30 -2.09
C GLY A 366 4.65 -5.33 -0.56
N LEU A 367 3.59 -4.72 -0.01
CA LEU A 367 3.27 -4.82 1.42
C LEU A 367 2.98 -6.25 1.86
N TYR A 368 2.18 -6.98 1.09
CA TYR A 368 1.70 -8.31 1.47
C TYR A 368 2.75 -9.41 1.30
N TYR A 369 3.44 -9.43 0.15
CA TYR A 369 4.42 -10.48 -0.15
C TYR A 369 5.81 -10.15 0.39
N GLY A 370 6.16 -8.88 0.61
CA GLY A 370 7.49 -8.47 1.07
C GLY A 370 8.49 -8.23 -0.06
N LEU A 371 9.60 -7.56 0.28
CA LEU A 371 10.59 -7.05 -0.67
C LEU A 371 11.26 -8.17 -1.47
N GLU A 372 11.54 -9.31 -0.82
CA GLU A 372 12.21 -10.47 -1.40
C GLU A 372 11.39 -11.20 -2.45
N HIS A 373 10.09 -10.92 -2.53
CA HIS A 373 9.18 -11.48 -3.55
C HIS A 373 9.00 -10.55 -4.75
N ILE A 374 9.54 -9.33 -4.71
CA ILE A 374 9.65 -8.45 -5.88
C ILE A 374 10.84 -8.94 -6.70
N PRO A 375 10.68 -9.22 -8.01
CA PRO A 375 11.80 -9.67 -8.85
C PRO A 375 12.98 -8.69 -8.79
N ALA A 376 14.15 -9.19 -8.36
CA ALA A 376 15.33 -8.36 -8.14
C ALA A 376 15.80 -7.69 -9.44
N GLU A 377 15.65 -8.37 -10.57
CA GLU A 377 15.94 -7.84 -11.90
C GLU A 377 15.04 -6.66 -12.28
N TRP A 378 13.84 -6.56 -11.70
CA TRP A 378 12.95 -5.43 -11.91
C TRP A 378 13.36 -4.23 -11.07
N MET A 379 13.63 -4.46 -9.78
CA MET A 379 14.10 -3.40 -8.89
C MET A 379 15.42 -2.79 -9.38
N GLN A 380 16.38 -3.61 -9.79
CA GLN A 380 17.70 -3.15 -10.25
C GLN A 380 17.64 -2.29 -11.53
N GLN A 381 16.59 -2.42 -12.33
CA GLN A 381 16.42 -1.62 -13.54
C GLN A 381 15.72 -0.28 -13.27
N LEU A 382 15.10 -0.10 -12.10
CA LEU A 382 14.40 1.14 -11.78
C LEU A 382 15.34 2.33 -11.80
N ALA A 383 14.87 3.41 -12.41
CA ALA A 383 15.47 4.71 -12.23
C ALA A 383 15.44 5.10 -10.75
N ARG A 384 16.48 5.82 -10.29
CA ARG A 384 16.59 6.29 -8.90
C ARG A 384 16.53 5.19 -7.83
N HIS A 385 16.93 3.96 -8.15
CA HIS A 385 16.97 2.84 -7.20
C HIS A 385 17.54 3.22 -5.81
N ASP A 386 18.76 3.80 -5.78
CA ASP A 386 19.43 4.14 -4.53
C ASP A 386 18.73 5.27 -3.76
N ASP A 387 18.05 6.17 -4.46
CA ASP A 387 17.25 7.23 -3.84
C ASP A 387 15.98 6.65 -3.20
N ILE A 388 15.32 5.70 -3.87
CA ILE A 388 14.15 4.98 -3.33
C ILE A 388 14.57 4.21 -2.07
N GLU A 389 15.72 3.53 -2.12
CA GLU A 389 16.27 2.82 -0.97
C GLU A 389 16.55 3.78 0.19
N ASN A 390 17.19 4.91 -0.05
CA ASN A 390 17.44 5.92 0.97
C ASN A 390 16.15 6.51 1.55
N LEU A 391 15.16 6.80 0.71
CA LEU A 391 13.87 7.33 1.15
C LEU A 391 13.18 6.36 2.10
N ALA A 392 13.20 5.06 1.77
CA ALA A 392 12.59 4.03 2.60
C ALA A 392 13.26 3.87 3.97
N GLU A 393 14.55 4.17 4.10
CA GLU A 393 15.26 4.14 5.38
C GLU A 393 14.97 5.35 6.27
N ARG A 394 14.58 6.48 5.66
CA ARG A 394 14.28 7.72 6.38
C ARG A 394 12.82 7.86 6.81
N LEU A 395 11.92 7.17 6.12
CA LEU A 395 10.48 7.13 6.43
C LEU A 395 10.20 6.11 7.54
#